data_AF-A0AAW5ZX88-F1
#
_entry.id   AF-A0AAW5ZX88-F1
#
_cell.length_a   1.000
_cell.length_b   1.000
_cell.length_c   1.000
_cell.angle_alpha   90.00
_cell.angle_beta   90.00
_cell.angle_gamma   90.00
#
_symmetry.space_group_name_H-M   'P 1'
#
loop_
_entity.id
_entity.type
_entity.pdbx_description
1 polymer ?
#
loop_
_entity_poly.entity_id
_entity_poly.type
_entity_poly.pdbx_seq_one_letter_code
_entity_poly.pdbx_strand_id
1 'polypeptide(L)'
;GTQTVITATDIINRGGTIASDKTRGTTVVSASHDILNASGEISGNRVAAQAGHDIVNTTLVDTVGATAVAGNSKASVSLVGRQGSIASTGDLLVRAGN
;
A
#
# COMPACT_ATOMS: atom_id res chain seq x y z
N GLY A 1 12.03 -19.13 -1.18
CA GLY A 1 12.49 -17.90 -1.82
C GLY A 1 12.89 -16.91 -0.75
N THR A 2 13.04 -15.63 -1.10
CA THR A 2 13.40 -14.59 -0.12
C THR A 2 12.27 -14.35 0.87
N GLN A 3 12.61 -13.92 2.07
CA GLN A 3 11.63 -13.58 3.11
C GLN A 3 11.89 -12.16 3.59
N THR A 4 10.83 -11.37 3.63
CA THR A 4 10.81 -10.02 4.19
C THR A 4 9.80 -9.99 5.32
N VAL A 5 10.24 -9.75 6.55
CA VAL A 5 9.39 -9.68 7.74
C VAL A 5 9.56 -8.32 8.38
N ILE A 6 8.46 -7.60 8.56
CA ILE A 6 8.42 -6.33 9.31
C ILE A 6 7.41 -6.48 10.42
N THR A 7 7.86 -6.28 11.65
CA THR A 7 7.04 -6.26 12.87
C THR A 7 7.25 -4.95 13.59
N ALA A 8 6.19 -4.21 13.87
CA ALA A 8 6.26 -2.95 14.59
C ALA A 8 4.94 -2.65 15.32
N THR A 9 4.90 -1.54 16.04
CA THR A 9 3.66 -1.02 16.61
C THR A 9 2.76 -0.45 15.51
N ASP A 10 3.32 0.44 14.68
CA ASP A 10 2.70 1.02 13.50
C ASP A 10 3.65 0.87 12.32
N ILE A 11 3.12 0.59 11.14
CA ILE A 11 3.91 0.47 9.91
C ILE A 11 3.41 1.48 8.89
N ILE A 12 4.28 2.41 8.48
CA ILE A 12 3.99 3.41 7.46
C ILE A 12 4.90 3.18 6.25
N ASN A 13 4.31 2.69 5.15
CA ASN A 13 4.98 2.59 3.86
C ASN A 13 4.55 3.73 2.94
N ARG A 14 5.34 4.81 2.90
CA ARG A 14 5.04 6.00 2.09
C ARG A 14 5.87 6.03 0.82
N GLY A 15 5.30 5.62 -0.30
CA GLY A 15 5.98 5.58 -1.62
C GLY A 15 7.09 4.53 -1.74
N GLY A 16 7.35 3.77 -0.68
CA GLY A 16 8.39 2.75 -0.59
C GLY A 16 7.93 1.38 -1.07
N THR A 17 8.85 0.42 -1.02
CA THR A 17 8.61 -0.97 -1.42
C THR A 17 8.97 -1.91 -0.27
N ILE A 18 7.99 -2.69 0.18
CA ILE A 18 8.16 -3.80 1.10
C ILE A 18 7.86 -5.06 0.30
N ALA A 19 8.90 -5.70 -0.22
CA ALA A 19 8.72 -6.82 -1.13
C ALA A 19 9.64 -8.00 -0.83
N SER A 20 9.22 -9.16 -1.31
CA SER A 20 10.04 -10.36 -1.48
C SER A 20 9.92 -10.82 -2.94
N ASP A 21 10.59 -11.92 -3.27
CA ASP A 21 10.55 -12.52 -4.60
C ASP A 21 9.11 -12.85 -5.01
N LYS A 22 8.72 -12.46 -6.23
CA LYS A 22 7.34 -12.62 -6.73
C LYS A 22 7.01 -14.04 -7.19
N THR A 23 7.96 -14.98 -7.20
CA THR A 23 7.69 -16.36 -7.64
C THR A 23 7.67 -17.34 -6.47
N ARG A 24 8.51 -17.12 -5.46
CA ARG A 24 8.74 -18.04 -4.34
C ARG A 24 8.98 -17.32 -2.99
N GLY A 25 8.77 -16.01 -2.93
CA GLY A 25 9.04 -15.19 -1.75
C GLY A 25 7.85 -15.06 -0.80
N THR A 26 8.14 -14.69 0.45
CA THR A 26 7.12 -14.40 1.47
C THR A 26 7.34 -13.03 2.07
N THR A 27 6.30 -12.19 2.06
CA THR A 27 6.29 -10.86 2.66
C THR A 27 5.29 -10.84 3.81
N VAL A 28 5.78 -10.59 5.02
CA VAL A 28 4.94 -10.47 6.23
C VAL A 28 5.09 -9.08 6.79
N VAL A 29 3.95 -8.39 6.95
CA VAL A 29 3.85 -7.05 7.53
C VAL A 29 2.87 -7.17 8.70
N SER A 30 3.37 -7.00 9.91
CA SER A 30 2.57 -7.18 11.13
C SER A 30 2.72 -5.96 12.03
N ALA A 31 1.61 -5.26 12.27
CA ALA A 31 1.52 -4.12 13.17
C ALA A 31 0.61 -4.47 14.36
N SER A 32 0.99 -4.06 15.56
CA SER A 32 0.09 -4.21 16.72
C SER A 32 -1.07 -3.20 16.70
N HIS A 33 -0.92 -2.07 16.02
CA HIS A 33 -1.98 -1.09 15.78
C HIS A 33 -2.28 -1.03 14.29
N ASP A 34 -1.58 -0.19 13.51
CA ASP A 34 -1.98 0.15 12.14
C ASP A 34 -0.92 -0.15 11.08
N ILE A 35 -1.39 -0.49 9.88
CA ILE A 35 -0.59 -0.48 8.65
C ILE A 35 -1.15 0.60 7.72
N LEU A 36 -0.33 1.62 7.41
CA LEU A 36 -0.61 2.62 6.39
C LEU A 36 0.32 2.42 5.18
N ASN A 37 -0.23 1.91 4.08
CA ASN A 37 0.45 1.87 2.79
C ASN A 37 -0.02 3.05 1.92
N ALA A 38 0.77 4.13 1.92
CA ALA A 38 0.46 5.38 1.24
C ALA A 38 1.31 5.52 -0.04
N SER A 39 0.74 5.19 -1.20
CA SER A 39 1.45 5.12 -2.49
C SER A 39 2.64 4.16 -2.54
N GLY A 40 2.79 3.30 -1.54
CA GLY A 40 3.81 2.26 -1.49
C GLY A 40 3.38 0.95 -2.13
N GLU A 41 4.33 0.04 -2.32
CA GLU A 41 4.09 -1.35 -2.74
C GLU A 41 4.40 -2.31 -1.59
N ILE A 42 3.47 -3.21 -1.29
CA ILE A 42 3.69 -4.40 -0.46
C ILE A 42 3.45 -5.62 -1.35
N SER A 43 4.48 -6.41 -1.65
CA SER A 43 4.34 -7.51 -2.62
C SER A 43 5.20 -8.75 -2.40
N GLY A 44 4.80 -9.88 -3.00
CA GLY A 44 5.53 -11.15 -2.92
C GLY A 44 4.76 -12.28 -3.59
N ASN A 45 5.27 -13.52 -3.51
CA ASN A 45 4.47 -14.70 -3.90
C ASN A 45 3.45 -15.10 -2.84
N ARG A 46 3.81 -14.94 -1.56
CA ARG A 46 2.88 -15.04 -0.44
C ARG A 46 2.96 -13.77 0.37
N VAL A 47 1.83 -13.10 0.59
CA VAL A 47 1.78 -11.84 1.34
C VAL A 47 0.82 -11.98 2.51
N ALA A 48 1.27 -11.59 3.69
CA ALA A 48 0.43 -11.47 4.89
C ALA A 48 0.58 -10.05 5.46
N ALA A 49 -0.52 -9.30 5.47
CA ALA A 49 -0.64 -8.01 6.14
C ALA A 49 -1.60 -8.14 7.32
N GLN A 50 -1.12 -7.84 8.52
CA GLN A 50 -1.88 -7.96 9.76
C GLN A 50 -1.74 -6.70 10.60
N ALA A 51 -2.87 -6.14 11.02
CA ALA A 51 -2.94 -5.01 11.93
C ALA A 51 -3.88 -5.34 13.09
N GLY A 52 -3.63 -4.75 14.26
CA GLY A 52 -4.56 -4.83 15.40
C GLY A 52 -5.82 -4.00 15.19
N HIS A 53 -5.71 -2.87 14.49
CA HIS A 53 -6.84 -1.97 14.22
C HIS A 53 -7.09 -1.87 12.73
N ASP A 54 -6.31 -1.08 11.99
CA ASP A 54 -6.61 -0.75 10.60
C ASP A 54 -5.47 -1.11 9.63
N ILE A 55 -5.88 -1.49 8.40
CA ILE A 55 -4.98 -1.56 7.24
C ILE A 55 -5.53 -0.59 6.20
N VAL A 56 -4.80 0.51 5.98
CA VAL A 56 -5.17 1.54 5.01
C VAL A 56 -4.21 1.47 3.82
N ASN A 57 -4.74 1.08 2.66
CA ASN A 57 -4.04 1.16 1.39
C ASN A 57 -4.59 2.35 0.59
N THR A 58 -3.79 3.41 0.46
CA THR A 58 -4.21 4.66 -0.17
C THR A 58 -3.25 5.13 -1.23
N THR A 59 -3.78 5.86 -2.21
CA THR A 59 -2.99 6.57 -3.23
C THR A 59 -2.87 8.02 -2.81
N LEU A 60 -1.65 8.48 -2.58
CA LEU A 60 -1.34 9.89 -2.44
C LEU A 60 -1.45 10.56 -3.81
N VAL A 61 -2.26 11.60 -3.86
CA VAL A 61 -2.46 12.46 -5.03
C VAL A 61 -1.98 13.85 -4.65
N ASP A 62 -1.16 14.47 -5.50
CA ASP A 62 -0.81 15.87 -5.30
C ASP A 62 -2.03 16.74 -5.63
N THR A 63 -2.70 17.22 -4.58
CA THR A 63 -3.95 17.97 -4.70
C THR A 63 -3.71 19.37 -5.29
N VAL A 64 -2.48 19.90 -5.26
CA VAL A 64 -2.15 21.23 -5.82
C VAL A 64 -2.32 21.26 -7.34
N GLY A 65 -2.13 20.13 -8.03
CA GLY A 65 -2.38 20.00 -9.47
C GLY A 65 -3.83 19.71 -9.86
N ALA A 66 -4.72 19.46 -8.89
CA ALA A 66 -6.09 19.03 -9.15
C ALA A 66 -7.13 20.17 -9.19
N THR A 67 -6.77 21.38 -8.75
CA THR A 67 -7.62 22.57 -8.86
C THR A 67 -7.41 23.29 -10.19
N ALA A 68 -8.09 22.85 -11.24
CA ALA A 68 -8.31 23.68 -12.43
C ALA A 68 -9.64 24.46 -12.25
N VAL A 69 -9.55 25.73 -11.86
CA VAL A 69 -10.71 26.65 -11.97
C VAL A 69 -10.92 26.93 -13.45
N ALA A 70 -12.05 26.52 -14.01
CA ALA A 70 -12.51 27.04 -15.29
C ALA A 70 -14.04 27.08 -15.36
N GLY A 71 -14.61 28.29 -15.37
CA GLY A 71 -16.00 28.50 -15.71
C GLY A 71 -16.34 27.84 -17.07
N ASN A 72 -17.51 27.22 -17.14
CA ASN A 72 -18.12 26.51 -18.29
C ASN A 72 -17.23 25.53 -19.10
N SER A 73 -15.97 25.29 -18.72
CA SER A 73 -15.02 24.47 -19.46
C SER A 73 -14.77 23.17 -18.71
N LYS A 74 -15.03 22.04 -19.36
CA LYS A 74 -14.71 20.71 -18.84
C LYS A 74 -13.20 20.47 -19.02
N ALA A 75 -12.41 20.68 -17.97
CA ALA A 75 -11.01 20.26 -17.93
C ALA A 75 -10.94 18.80 -17.42
N SER A 76 -10.39 17.89 -18.22
CA SER A 76 -10.08 16.52 -17.77
C SER A 76 -8.75 16.55 -16.98
N VAL A 77 -8.83 16.54 -15.66
CA VAL A 77 -7.65 16.40 -14.80
C VAL A 77 -7.31 14.92 -14.67
N SER A 78 -6.15 14.50 -15.15
CA SER A 78 -5.60 13.18 -14.86
C SER A 78 -4.92 13.22 -13.50
N LEU A 79 -5.36 12.41 -12.54
CA LEU A 79 -4.71 12.34 -11.23
C LEU A 79 -3.33 11.69 -11.38
N VAL A 80 -2.27 12.47 -11.19
CA VAL A 80 -0.89 11.97 -11.18
C VAL A 80 -0.55 11.54 -9.74
N GLY A 81 -0.62 10.24 -9.46
CA GLY A 81 -0.22 9.66 -8.19
C GLY A 81 0.25 8.22 -8.36
N ARG A 82 1.34 7.82 -7.68
CA ARG A 82 1.74 6.40 -7.62
C ARG A 82 0.69 5.64 -6.82
N GLN A 83 0.01 4.67 -7.43
CA GLN A 83 -1.04 3.90 -6.75
C GLN A 83 -0.45 3.07 -5.60
N GLY A 84 -1.07 3.13 -4.41
CA GLY A 84 -0.73 2.21 -3.31
C GLY A 84 -1.20 0.79 -3.62
N SER A 85 -0.34 -0.21 -3.43
CA SER A 85 -0.63 -1.61 -3.76
C SER A 85 -0.23 -2.57 -2.65
N ILE A 86 -1.12 -3.53 -2.36
CA ILE A 86 -0.81 -4.76 -1.63
C ILE A 86 -1.16 -5.91 -2.59
N ALA A 87 -0.15 -6.64 -3.08
CA ALA A 87 -0.33 -7.58 -4.17
C ALA A 87 0.43 -8.89 -3.95
N SER A 88 -0.19 -10.01 -4.34
CA SER A 88 0.43 -11.33 -4.31
C SER A 88 0.29 -12.01 -5.67
N THR A 89 1.27 -12.86 -6.04
CA THR A 89 1.15 -13.77 -7.18
C THR A 89 0.68 -15.17 -6.78
N GLY A 90 0.59 -15.45 -5.48
CA GLY A 90 0.09 -16.69 -4.89
C GLY A 90 -0.89 -16.35 -3.77
N ASP A 91 -0.53 -16.67 -2.52
CA ASP A 91 -1.43 -16.46 -1.39
C ASP A 91 -1.43 -15.00 -0.91
N LEU A 92 -2.60 -14.45 -0.60
CA LEU A 92 -2.76 -13.13 0.01
C LEU A 92 -3.66 -13.23 1.24
N LEU A 93 -3.14 -12.79 2.38
CA LEU A 93 -3.90 -12.64 3.62
C LEU A 93 -3.83 -11.19 4.10
N VAL A 94 -4.98 -10.58 4.33
CA VAL A 94 -5.11 -9.23 4.88
C VAL A 94 -6.11 -9.29 6.03
N ARG A 95 -5.67 -8.94 7.24
CA ARG A 95 -6.51 -8.97 8.44
C ARG A 95 -6.28 -7.75 9.31
N ALA A 96 -7.37 -7.12 9.73
CA ALA A 96 -7.40 -5.97 10.63
C ALA A 96 -8.48 -6.19 11.71
N GLY A 97 -8.44 -5.45 12.82
CA GLY A 97 -9.42 -5.54 13.91
C GLY A 97 -9.32 -6.82 14.76
N ASN A 98 -8.10 -7.16 15.20
CA ASN A 98 -7.75 -8.45 15.79
C ASN A 98 -7.43 -8.36 17.29
#